data_AF-E3CVB8-F1
#
_entry.id   AF-E3CVB8-F1
#
_cell.length_a   1.000
_cell.length_b   1.000
_cell.length_c   1.000
_cell.angle_alpha   90.00
_cell.angle_beta   90.00
_cell.angle_gamma   90.00
#
_symmetry.space_group_name_H-M   'P 1'
#
loop_
_entity.id
_entity.type
_entity.pdbx_description
1 polymer ?
#
loop_
_entity_poly.entity_id
_entity_poly.type
_entity_poly.pdbx_seq_one_letter_code
_entity_poly.pdbx_strand_id
1 'polypeptide(L)'
;MGKRGRGLAALCGVLALLAFLPALPARGDEVSRLYDGMVRREQGVAQGQRLRQELRGYVPFGVNDQCLWEALVGDGRLRDRAAAGLYLIECRCPDGDLARWDEVEGWWLPGQIPVPLAVADAALLTAVLAAQLPDPGGPWLALSLLEGLCRSDRGRYFFGRVLPGPVAELRAALSARGVEPLFGWPQVLEVTGTLPLASPLYGTIRVGRALNEGMTFLDGMGRPVGGAGAYAWDRPTGRIYRVVGNEPLFPLLP
;
A
#
# COMPACT_ATOMS: atom_id res chain seq x y z
N MET A 1 -82.17 23.34 -25.20
CA MET A 1 -82.45 21.98 -24.65
C MET A 1 -81.55 21.02 -25.43
N GLY A 2 -80.62 20.21 -24.92
CA GLY A 2 -80.16 19.81 -23.59
C GLY A 2 -79.48 18.44 -23.75
N LYS A 3 -78.30 18.26 -23.12
CA LYS A 3 -77.42 17.06 -22.91
C LYS A 3 -76.00 17.37 -23.42
N ARG A 4 -75.01 17.85 -22.64
CA ARG A 4 -74.49 17.51 -21.29
C ARG A 4 -74.14 16.04 -21.10
N GLY A 5 -72.84 15.79 -20.92
CA GLY A 5 -72.32 14.75 -20.03
C GLY A 5 -71.41 13.72 -20.68
N ARG A 6 -70.08 13.98 -20.65
CA ARG A 6 -68.97 13.01 -20.55
C ARG A 6 -67.66 13.73 -20.91
N GLY A 7 -67.03 14.37 -19.92
CA GLY A 7 -65.76 15.06 -20.18
C GLY A 7 -64.92 15.40 -18.96
N LEU A 8 -65.48 15.45 -17.75
CA LEU A 8 -64.74 16.00 -16.61
C LEU A 8 -64.40 15.04 -15.46
N ALA A 9 -64.84 13.79 -15.48
CA ALA A 9 -64.58 12.88 -14.34
C ALA A 9 -63.27 12.09 -14.44
N ALA A 10 -62.62 12.03 -15.61
CA ALA A 10 -61.42 11.21 -15.81
C ALA A 10 -60.09 11.99 -15.68
N LEU A 11 -60.12 13.33 -15.72
CA LEU A 11 -58.88 14.13 -15.67
C LEU A 11 -58.44 14.53 -14.25
N CYS A 12 -59.35 14.51 -13.27
CA CYS A 12 -59.00 14.87 -11.88
C CYS A 12 -58.39 13.71 -11.07
N GLY A 13 -58.55 12.46 -11.52
CA GLY A 13 -58.01 11.29 -10.82
C GLY A 13 -56.51 11.04 -11.05
N VAL A 14 -55.96 11.47 -12.19
CA VAL A 14 -54.52 11.28 -12.51
C VAL A 14 -53.66 12.42 -11.97
N LEU A 15 -54.20 13.64 -11.86
CA LEU A 15 -53.50 14.79 -11.29
C LEU A 15 -53.44 14.76 -9.75
N ALA A 16 -54.33 14.04 -9.08
CA ALA A 16 -54.28 13.87 -7.62
C ALA A 16 -53.30 12.78 -7.17
N LEU A 17 -52.92 11.83 -8.05
CA LEU A 17 -51.95 10.79 -7.73
C LEU A 17 -50.49 11.23 -7.89
N LEU A 18 -50.24 12.35 -8.57
CA LEU A 18 -48.91 12.95 -8.70
C LEU A 18 -48.56 13.92 -7.56
N ALA A 19 -49.54 14.32 -6.74
CA ALA A 19 -49.33 15.16 -5.55
C ALA A 19 -49.02 14.35 -4.27
N PHE A 20 -49.09 13.01 -4.36
CA PHE A 20 -48.81 12.08 -3.26
C PHE A 20 -47.64 11.12 -3.58
N LEU A 21 -46.79 11.45 -4.57
CA LEU A 21 -45.43 10.94 -4.49
C LEU A 21 -44.75 11.68 -3.34
N PRO A 22 -44.33 10.99 -2.26
CA PRO A 22 -43.34 11.61 -1.40
C PRO A 22 -42.19 11.99 -2.33
N ALA A 23 -41.73 13.24 -2.22
CA ALA A 23 -40.42 13.58 -2.73
C ALA A 23 -39.48 12.44 -2.34
N LEU A 24 -38.70 11.93 -3.28
CA LEU A 24 -37.62 11.00 -3.00
C LEU A 24 -36.33 11.83 -2.82
N PRO A 25 -36.10 12.55 -1.70
CA PRO A 25 -34.81 13.13 -1.43
C PRO A 25 -33.94 12.01 -0.86
N ALA A 26 -33.23 11.29 -1.73
CA ALA A 26 -32.15 10.39 -1.30
C ALA A 26 -31.28 9.96 -2.49
N ARG A 27 -31.89 9.65 -3.63
CA ARG A 27 -31.18 9.00 -4.74
C ARG A 27 -30.34 9.94 -5.60
N GLY A 28 -30.73 11.22 -5.71
CA GLY A 28 -29.95 12.24 -6.43
C GLY A 28 -28.68 12.64 -5.67
N ASP A 29 -28.79 12.79 -4.35
CA ASP A 29 -27.66 13.19 -3.49
C ASP A 29 -26.59 12.11 -3.41
N GLU A 30 -26.97 10.82 -3.34
CA GLU A 30 -26.02 9.71 -3.34
C GLU A 30 -25.26 9.59 -4.67
N VAL A 31 -25.96 9.72 -5.80
CA VAL A 31 -25.32 9.68 -7.13
C VAL A 31 -24.39 10.87 -7.33
N SER A 32 -24.78 12.07 -6.88
CA SER A 32 -23.92 13.26 -6.94
C SER A 32 -22.67 13.09 -6.09
N ARG A 33 -22.78 12.58 -4.85
CA ARG A 33 -21.63 12.33 -3.97
C ARG A 33 -20.66 11.30 -4.55
N LEU A 34 -21.19 10.24 -5.16
CA LEU A 34 -20.36 9.24 -5.85
C LEU A 34 -19.63 9.86 -7.05
N TYR A 35 -20.32 10.66 -7.86
CA TYR A 35 -19.74 11.36 -8.98
C TYR A 35 -18.64 12.34 -8.55
N ASP A 36 -18.90 13.17 -7.55
CA ASP A 36 -17.92 14.12 -7.00
C ASP A 36 -16.69 13.41 -6.42
N GLY A 37 -16.89 12.24 -5.79
CA GLY A 37 -15.82 11.37 -5.32
C GLY A 37 -14.95 10.84 -6.46
N MET A 38 -15.56 10.40 -7.56
CA MET A 38 -14.83 9.93 -8.75
C MET A 38 -14.02 11.05 -9.41
N VAL A 39 -14.61 12.24 -9.57
CA VAL A 39 -13.93 13.42 -10.14
C VAL A 39 -12.74 13.82 -9.26
N ARG A 40 -12.93 13.88 -7.94
CA ARG A 40 -11.85 14.17 -6.98
C ARG A 40 -10.72 13.15 -7.10
N ARG A 41 -11.05 11.87 -7.22
CA ARG A 41 -10.06 10.80 -7.40
C ARG A 41 -9.30 10.96 -8.71
N GLU A 42 -9.98 11.20 -9.82
CA GLU A 42 -9.34 11.39 -11.12
C GLU A 42 -8.36 12.58 -11.10
N GLN A 43 -8.79 13.73 -10.58
CA GLN A 43 -7.95 14.91 -10.41
C GLN A 43 -6.76 14.64 -9.50
N GLY A 44 -7.01 13.95 -8.39
CA GLY A 44 -6.00 13.57 -7.42
C GLY A 44 -4.94 12.64 -7.99
N VAL A 45 -5.36 11.59 -8.71
CA VAL A 45 -4.47 10.67 -9.42
C VAL A 45 -3.61 11.44 -10.42
N ALA A 46 -4.18 12.39 -11.18
CA ALA A 46 -3.41 13.23 -12.09
C ALA A 46 -2.40 14.15 -11.37
N GLN A 47 -2.73 14.66 -10.17
CA GLN A 47 -1.79 15.40 -9.32
C GLN A 47 -0.66 14.48 -8.83
N GLY A 48 -0.98 13.28 -8.35
CA GLY A 48 0.02 12.30 -7.89
C GLY A 48 0.98 11.87 -9.00
N GLN A 49 0.48 11.68 -10.24
CA GLN A 49 1.33 11.38 -11.39
C GLN A 49 2.24 12.54 -11.78
N ARG A 50 1.76 13.78 -11.72
CA ARG A 50 2.60 14.97 -11.94
C ARG A 50 3.71 15.06 -10.91
N LEU A 51 3.38 14.87 -9.62
CA LEU A 51 4.39 14.85 -8.56
C LEU A 51 5.40 13.72 -8.76
N ARG A 52 4.96 12.52 -9.18
CA ARG A 52 5.87 11.41 -9.51
C ARG A 52 6.86 11.81 -10.61
N GLN A 53 6.38 12.44 -11.69
CA GLN A 53 7.23 12.91 -12.79
C GLN A 53 8.20 14.01 -12.34
N GLU A 54 7.74 14.94 -11.50
CA GLU A 54 8.60 15.96 -10.91
C GLU A 54 9.71 15.35 -10.05
N LEU A 55 9.36 14.39 -9.16
CA LEU A 55 10.32 13.70 -8.30
C LEU A 55 11.35 12.90 -9.10
N ARG A 56 10.95 12.29 -10.22
CA ARG A 56 11.89 11.66 -11.18
C ARG A 56 12.88 12.67 -11.77
N GLY A 57 12.55 13.95 -11.85
CA GLY A 57 13.49 14.97 -12.32
C GLY A 57 14.70 15.17 -11.39
N TYR A 58 14.63 14.68 -10.15
CA TYR A 58 15.69 14.78 -9.16
C TYR A 58 16.40 13.42 -9.06
N VAL A 59 17.53 13.26 -9.73
CA VAL A 59 18.39 12.08 -9.54
C VAL A 59 19.23 12.30 -8.29
N PRO A 60 19.06 11.50 -7.21
CA PRO A 60 19.95 11.56 -6.06
C PRO A 60 21.37 11.13 -6.48
N PHE A 61 22.38 11.75 -5.88
CA PHE A 61 23.78 11.45 -6.17
C PHE A 61 24.14 10.02 -5.72
N GLY A 62 24.43 9.09 -6.65
CA GLY A 62 24.87 7.72 -6.34
C GLY A 62 24.40 6.68 -7.37
N VAL A 63 25.33 5.85 -7.87
CA VAL A 63 25.17 5.07 -9.13
C VAL A 63 24.71 3.62 -8.90
N ASN A 64 24.27 3.25 -7.69
CA ASN A 64 23.77 1.90 -7.41
C ASN A 64 22.56 1.89 -6.46
N ASP A 65 21.82 0.80 -6.50
CA ASP A 65 20.51 0.69 -5.83
C ASP A 65 20.59 0.69 -4.30
N GLN A 66 21.71 0.23 -3.72
CA GLN A 66 21.90 0.30 -2.27
C GLN A 66 22.05 1.75 -1.82
N CYS A 67 22.79 2.58 -2.56
CA CYS A 67 22.90 4.01 -2.26
C CYS A 67 21.54 4.73 -2.36
N LEU A 68 20.67 4.32 -3.29
CA LEU A 68 19.29 4.83 -3.35
C LEU A 68 18.50 4.48 -2.10
N TRP A 69 18.63 3.24 -1.60
CA TRP A 69 17.98 2.85 -0.34
C TRP A 69 18.56 3.60 0.86
N GLU A 70 19.88 3.74 0.96
CA GLU A 70 20.55 4.53 2.02
C GLU A 70 20.10 5.99 2.02
N ALA A 71 20.00 6.60 0.84
CA ALA A 71 19.47 7.96 0.67
C ALA A 71 18.00 8.04 1.12
N LEU A 72 17.16 7.06 0.75
CA LEU A 72 15.77 6.98 1.16
C LEU A 72 15.61 6.90 2.70
N VAL A 73 16.39 6.04 3.37
CA VAL A 73 16.26 5.82 4.83
C VAL A 73 16.99 6.85 5.69
N GLY A 74 17.93 7.60 5.11
CA GLY A 74 18.71 8.64 5.79
C GLY A 74 17.90 9.88 6.20
N ASP A 75 18.60 10.94 6.61
CA ASP A 75 18.04 12.19 7.15
C ASP A 75 18.05 13.37 6.16
N GLY A 76 18.30 13.08 4.88
CA GLY A 76 18.31 14.07 3.81
C GLY A 76 16.96 14.77 3.57
N ARG A 77 16.93 15.72 2.63
CA ARG A 77 15.70 16.47 2.30
C ARG A 77 14.60 15.52 1.86
N LEU A 78 13.38 15.72 2.37
CA LEU A 78 12.21 14.87 2.09
C LEU A 78 12.03 14.56 0.59
N ARG A 79 12.21 15.58 -0.26
CA ARG A 79 12.09 15.46 -1.71
C ARG A 79 13.13 14.52 -2.32
N ASP A 80 14.39 14.64 -1.90
CA ASP A 80 15.49 13.79 -2.40
C ASP A 80 15.29 12.33 -1.96
N ARG A 81 14.84 12.14 -0.72
CA ARG A 81 14.54 10.81 -0.17
C ARG A 81 13.38 10.13 -0.91
N ALA A 82 12.29 10.86 -1.16
CA ALA A 82 11.16 10.35 -1.92
C ALA A 82 11.54 10.04 -3.38
N ALA A 83 12.37 10.87 -4.01
CA ALA A 83 12.91 10.60 -5.34
C ALA A 83 13.77 9.32 -5.36
N ALA A 84 14.64 9.14 -4.35
CA ALA A 84 15.47 7.93 -4.24
C ALA A 84 14.65 6.64 -4.16
N GLY A 85 13.57 6.64 -3.39
CA GLY A 85 12.68 5.48 -3.30
C GLY A 85 11.91 5.21 -4.60
N LEU A 86 11.45 6.24 -5.31
CA LEU A 86 10.83 6.06 -6.64
C LEU A 86 11.82 5.47 -7.65
N TYR A 87 13.06 5.96 -7.67
CA TYR A 87 14.11 5.41 -8.52
C TYR A 87 14.43 3.97 -8.19
N LEU A 88 14.53 3.62 -6.90
CA LEU A 88 14.79 2.26 -6.46
C LEU A 88 13.71 1.27 -6.94
N ILE A 89 12.44 1.67 -6.87
CA ILE A 89 11.32 0.89 -7.42
C ILE A 89 11.52 0.66 -8.93
N GLU A 90 11.86 1.72 -9.67
CA GLU A 90 12.02 1.65 -11.13
C GLU A 90 13.21 0.79 -11.56
N CYS A 91 14.28 0.78 -10.78
CA CYS A 91 15.45 -0.04 -11.02
C CYS A 91 15.23 -1.52 -10.68
N ARG A 92 14.41 -1.83 -9.67
CA ARG A 92 14.32 -3.19 -9.10
C ARG A 92 13.06 -3.93 -9.40
N CYS A 93 11.91 -3.26 -9.46
CA CYS A 93 10.69 -3.91 -9.88
C CYS A 93 10.73 -4.13 -11.40
N PRO A 94 10.34 -5.32 -11.89
CA PRO A 94 10.19 -5.55 -13.32
C PRO A 94 9.30 -4.48 -13.97
N ASP A 95 9.82 -3.83 -15.03
CA ASP A 95 9.15 -2.71 -15.73
C ASP A 95 8.78 -1.52 -14.81
N GLY A 96 9.38 -1.43 -13.61
CA GLY A 96 9.02 -0.48 -12.57
C GLY A 96 7.64 -0.72 -11.94
N ASP A 97 7.05 -1.92 -12.15
CA ASP A 97 5.72 -2.28 -11.65
C ASP A 97 5.79 -2.84 -10.22
N LEU A 98 5.33 -2.05 -9.26
CA LEU A 98 5.22 -2.47 -7.85
C LEU A 98 4.33 -3.71 -7.64
N ALA A 99 3.40 -4.01 -8.55
CA ALA A 99 2.61 -5.23 -8.45
C ALA A 99 3.47 -6.50 -8.60
N ARG A 100 4.69 -6.37 -9.15
CA ARG A 100 5.68 -7.44 -9.36
C ARG A 100 6.83 -7.37 -8.35
N TRP A 101 6.65 -6.67 -7.22
CA TRP A 101 7.67 -6.55 -6.18
C TRP A 101 8.15 -7.91 -5.64
N ASP A 102 7.30 -8.93 -5.67
CA ASP A 102 7.59 -10.28 -5.21
C ASP A 102 8.46 -11.09 -6.20
N GLU A 103 8.74 -10.55 -7.38
CA GLU A 103 9.76 -11.06 -8.30
C GLU A 103 11.17 -10.55 -7.94
N VAL A 104 11.30 -9.54 -7.07
CA VAL A 104 12.60 -9.05 -6.63
C VAL A 104 13.30 -10.09 -5.76
N GLU A 105 14.60 -10.28 -5.96
CA GLU A 105 15.42 -11.28 -5.29
C GLU A 105 16.76 -10.73 -4.82
N GLY A 106 17.30 -11.37 -3.78
CA GLY A 106 18.72 -11.31 -3.47
C GLY A 106 19.04 -10.44 -2.27
N TRP A 107 20.35 -10.27 -2.08
CA TRP A 107 20.92 -9.64 -0.91
C TRP A 107 22.03 -8.68 -1.34
N TRP A 108 22.06 -7.48 -0.77
CA TRP A 108 23.22 -6.60 -0.90
C TRP A 108 24.33 -7.07 0.03
N LEU A 109 25.53 -7.25 -0.53
CA LEU A 109 26.72 -7.72 0.17
C LEU A 109 27.71 -6.55 0.38
N PRO A 110 28.54 -6.58 1.45
CA PRO A 110 28.66 -7.65 2.47
C PRO A 110 27.61 -7.58 3.60
N GLY A 111 26.82 -6.50 3.67
CA GLY A 111 25.87 -6.26 4.77
C GLY A 111 24.76 -7.30 4.91
N GLN A 112 24.55 -8.15 3.90
CA GLN A 112 23.45 -9.13 3.84
C GLN A 112 22.11 -8.46 4.15
N ILE A 113 21.79 -7.42 3.39
CA ILE A 113 20.51 -6.70 3.46
C ILE A 113 19.58 -7.29 2.38
N PRO A 114 18.37 -7.75 2.71
CA PRO A 114 17.47 -8.37 1.72
C PRO A 114 16.87 -7.30 0.81
N VAL A 115 17.17 -7.41 -0.48
CA VAL A 115 16.68 -6.49 -1.52
C VAL A 115 15.15 -6.44 -1.59
N PRO A 116 14.39 -7.56 -1.43
CA PRO A 116 12.93 -7.50 -1.44
C PRO A 116 12.35 -6.61 -0.34
N LEU A 117 12.93 -6.62 0.87
CA LEU A 117 12.49 -5.71 1.93
C LEU A 117 12.90 -4.26 1.66
N ALA A 118 14.05 -4.03 1.00
CA ALA A 118 14.49 -2.70 0.63
C ALA A 118 13.58 -2.07 -0.46
N VAL A 119 13.04 -2.89 -1.35
CA VAL A 119 12.01 -2.47 -2.31
C VAL A 119 10.68 -2.21 -1.62
N ALA A 120 10.32 -3.01 -0.60
CA ALA A 120 9.15 -2.72 0.22
C ALA A 120 9.31 -1.37 0.97
N ASP A 121 10.50 -1.07 1.50
CA ASP A 121 10.84 0.26 2.04
C ASP A 121 10.68 1.35 1.00
N ALA A 122 11.16 1.10 -0.23
CA ALA A 122 11.03 2.03 -1.33
C ALA A 122 9.56 2.40 -1.60
N ALA A 123 8.63 1.46 -1.48
CA ALA A 123 7.21 1.76 -1.61
C ALA A 123 6.64 2.46 -0.36
N LEU A 124 6.84 1.89 0.82
CA LEU A 124 6.18 2.29 2.06
C LEU A 124 6.73 3.62 2.60
N LEU A 125 8.05 3.77 2.66
CA LEU A 125 8.67 4.98 3.18
C LEU A 125 8.49 6.14 2.20
N THR A 126 8.57 5.90 0.90
CA THR A 126 8.24 6.93 -0.11
C THR A 126 6.79 7.37 -0.01
N ALA A 127 5.84 6.46 0.26
CA ALA A 127 4.45 6.86 0.48
C ALA A 127 4.31 7.77 1.71
N VAL A 128 4.99 7.46 2.82
CA VAL A 128 5.04 8.30 4.02
C VAL A 128 5.63 9.68 3.70
N LEU A 129 6.77 9.73 3.02
CA LEU A 129 7.46 10.96 2.65
C LEU A 129 6.65 11.81 1.66
N ALA A 130 6.05 11.19 0.65
CA ALA A 130 5.23 11.87 -0.34
C ALA A 130 4.03 12.59 0.30
N ALA A 131 3.38 11.96 1.28
CA ALA A 131 2.26 12.56 2.01
C ALA A 131 2.67 13.76 2.90
N GLN A 132 3.96 13.87 3.25
CA GLN A 132 4.52 14.99 4.02
C GLN A 132 4.97 16.16 3.13
N LEU A 133 5.11 15.97 1.82
CA LEU A 133 5.47 17.05 0.91
C LEU A 133 4.34 18.10 0.88
N PRO A 134 4.68 19.40 0.80
CA PRO A 134 3.70 20.48 0.68
C PRO A 134 3.15 20.56 -0.77
N ASP A 135 2.71 19.43 -1.33
CA ASP A 135 2.19 19.28 -2.67
C ASP A 135 0.83 18.55 -2.63
N PRO A 136 -0.22 19.03 -3.32
CA PRO A 136 -1.54 18.41 -3.30
C PRO A 136 -1.55 16.98 -3.90
N GLY A 137 -0.59 16.64 -4.75
CA GLY A 137 -0.38 15.30 -5.29
C GLY A 137 0.28 14.32 -4.32
N GLY A 138 0.88 14.78 -3.22
CA GLY A 138 1.56 13.95 -2.22
C GLY A 138 0.74 12.78 -1.69
N PRO A 139 -0.47 13.03 -1.14
CA PRO A 139 -1.39 11.98 -0.69
C PRO A 139 -1.78 10.98 -1.78
N TRP A 140 -1.96 11.45 -3.01
CA TRP A 140 -2.37 10.60 -4.13
C TRP A 140 -1.22 9.76 -4.68
N LEU A 141 0.00 10.28 -4.66
CA LEU A 141 1.21 9.51 -4.91
C LEU A 141 1.37 8.42 -3.84
N ALA A 142 1.22 8.78 -2.56
CA ALA A 142 1.26 7.84 -1.45
C ALA A 142 0.23 6.70 -1.63
N LEU A 143 -1.02 7.06 -1.93
CA LEU A 143 -2.07 6.08 -2.25
C LEU A 143 -1.67 5.17 -3.40
N SER A 144 -1.15 5.72 -4.51
CA SER A 144 -0.77 4.94 -5.68
C SER A 144 0.33 3.92 -5.41
N LEU A 145 1.30 4.26 -4.54
CA LEU A 145 2.38 3.35 -4.14
C LEU A 145 1.86 2.21 -3.27
N LEU A 146 0.99 2.53 -2.29
CA LEU A 146 0.37 1.53 -1.42
C LEU A 146 -0.57 0.60 -2.21
N GLU A 147 -1.40 1.15 -3.11
CA GLU A 147 -2.26 0.37 -3.99
C GLU A 147 -1.41 -0.53 -4.91
N GLY A 148 -0.37 0.02 -5.54
CA GLY A 148 0.54 -0.72 -6.41
C GLY A 148 1.16 -1.93 -5.71
N LEU A 149 1.72 -1.74 -4.50
CA LEU A 149 2.28 -2.83 -3.70
C LEU A 149 1.22 -3.88 -3.33
N CYS A 150 0.00 -3.45 -3.00
CA CYS A 150 -1.12 -4.33 -2.63
C CYS A 150 -1.81 -5.04 -3.81
N ARG A 151 -1.36 -4.81 -5.05
CA ARG A 151 -1.84 -5.57 -6.22
C ARG A 151 -1.28 -6.98 -6.26
N SER A 152 -0.06 -7.22 -5.76
CA SER A 152 0.41 -8.58 -5.47
C SER A 152 -0.26 -9.10 -4.20
N ASP A 153 -0.70 -10.37 -4.23
CA ASP A 153 -1.32 -11.01 -3.07
C ASP A 153 -0.36 -11.08 -1.88
N ARG A 154 0.93 -11.31 -2.15
CA ARG A 154 1.97 -11.29 -1.11
C ARG A 154 2.17 -9.88 -0.57
N GLY A 155 2.14 -8.86 -1.42
CA GLY A 155 2.30 -7.47 -0.99
C GLY A 155 1.12 -7.03 -0.13
N ARG A 156 -0.09 -7.39 -0.56
CA ARG A 156 -1.31 -7.22 0.21
C ARG A 156 -1.21 -7.91 1.56
N TYR A 157 -0.74 -9.16 1.62
CA TYR A 157 -0.62 -9.89 2.88
C TYR A 157 0.43 -9.30 3.82
N PHE A 158 1.69 -9.21 3.39
CA PHE A 158 2.82 -8.84 4.26
C PHE A 158 2.93 -7.34 4.57
N PHE A 159 2.39 -6.48 3.70
CA PHE A 159 2.54 -5.02 3.82
C PHE A 159 1.22 -4.25 3.78
N GLY A 160 0.14 -4.86 3.27
CA GLY A 160 -1.20 -4.25 3.26
C GLY A 160 -2.08 -4.64 4.45
N ARG A 161 -1.85 -5.83 5.03
CA ARG A 161 -2.62 -6.34 6.17
C ARG A 161 -1.82 -6.39 7.46
N VAL A 162 -0.50 -6.54 7.37
CA VAL A 162 0.42 -6.40 8.50
C VAL A 162 1.20 -5.11 8.31
N LEU A 163 0.83 -4.05 9.04
CA LEU A 163 1.34 -2.70 8.79
C LEU A 163 2.46 -2.33 9.77
N PRO A 164 3.57 -1.73 9.31
CA PRO A 164 4.41 -0.92 10.17
C PRO A 164 3.61 0.26 10.73
N GLY A 165 3.89 0.67 11.97
CA GLY A 165 3.19 1.77 12.64
C GLY A 165 3.02 3.04 11.78
N PRO A 166 4.11 3.58 11.17
CA PRO A 166 4.02 4.76 10.31
C PRO A 166 3.09 4.60 9.10
N VAL A 167 2.92 3.38 8.57
CA VAL A 167 2.03 3.11 7.43
C VAL A 167 0.56 3.05 7.88
N ALA A 168 0.31 2.54 9.09
CA ALA A 168 -1.03 2.58 9.69
C ALA A 168 -1.48 4.02 9.94
N GLU A 169 -0.59 4.86 10.49
CA GLU A 169 -0.83 6.29 10.67
C GLU A 169 -1.08 7.01 9.34
N LEU A 170 -0.25 6.72 8.33
CA LEU A 170 -0.43 7.25 6.98
C LEU A 170 -1.81 6.88 6.41
N ARG A 171 -2.21 5.60 6.47
CA ARG A 171 -3.52 5.16 5.97
C ARG A 171 -4.67 5.89 6.66
N ALA A 172 -4.60 6.05 7.98
CA ALA A 172 -5.61 6.82 8.73
C ALA A 172 -5.64 8.29 8.29
N ALA A 173 -4.48 8.92 8.11
CA ALA A 173 -4.37 10.31 7.66
C ALA A 173 -4.89 10.52 6.22
N LEU A 174 -4.63 9.58 5.31
CA LEU A 174 -5.17 9.60 3.94
C LEU A 174 -6.70 9.47 3.96
N SER A 175 -7.23 8.52 4.74
CA SER A 175 -8.67 8.28 4.90
C SER A 175 -9.40 9.51 5.44
N ALA A 176 -8.83 10.16 6.47
CA ALA A 176 -9.37 11.41 7.02
C ALA A 176 -9.44 12.56 5.99
N ARG A 177 -8.64 12.49 4.92
CA ARG A 177 -8.63 13.45 3.81
C ARG A 177 -9.47 12.99 2.61
N GLY A 178 -10.19 11.87 2.73
CA GLY A 178 -10.95 11.26 1.63
C GLY A 178 -10.08 10.71 0.50
N VAL A 179 -8.84 10.33 0.81
CA VAL A 179 -7.88 9.71 -0.12
C VAL A 179 -7.83 8.23 0.20
N GLU A 180 -8.61 7.42 -0.52
CA GLU A 180 -8.75 5.99 -0.27
C GLU A 180 -8.77 5.17 -1.57
N PRO A 181 -8.44 3.87 -1.51
CA PRO A 181 -8.67 2.95 -2.61
C PRO A 181 -10.14 2.87 -2.99
N LEU A 182 -10.44 2.57 -4.26
CA LEU A 182 -11.81 2.50 -4.76
C LEU A 182 -12.68 1.47 -4.02
N PHE A 183 -12.07 0.36 -3.59
CA PHE A 183 -12.74 -0.71 -2.85
C PHE A 183 -12.41 -0.73 -1.36
N GLY A 184 -11.93 0.40 -0.84
CA GLY A 184 -11.44 0.52 0.53
C GLY A 184 -10.09 -0.14 0.76
N TRP A 185 -9.52 0.12 1.92
CA TRP A 185 -8.23 -0.45 2.28
C TRP A 185 -8.33 -1.95 2.61
N PRO A 186 -7.25 -2.74 2.40
CA PRO A 186 -7.18 -4.10 2.91
C PRO A 186 -7.40 -4.14 4.43
N GLN A 187 -8.15 -5.14 4.90
CA GLN A 187 -8.38 -5.37 6.33
C GLN A 187 -7.04 -5.56 7.06
N VAL A 188 -6.77 -4.69 8.03
CA VAL A 188 -5.59 -4.80 8.89
C VAL A 188 -5.76 -6.00 9.82
N LEU A 189 -4.80 -6.90 9.77
CA LEU A 189 -4.66 -8.02 10.70
C LEU A 189 -3.83 -7.63 11.91
N GLU A 190 -2.77 -6.84 11.69
CA GLU A 190 -1.82 -6.46 12.73
C GLU A 190 -1.13 -5.14 12.38
N VAL A 191 -0.80 -4.35 13.42
CA VAL A 191 0.11 -3.21 13.32
C VAL A 191 1.33 -3.51 14.18
N THR A 192 2.50 -3.67 13.55
CA THR A 192 3.72 -4.11 14.22
C THR A 192 4.97 -3.61 13.49
N GLY A 193 6.01 -3.27 14.26
CA GLY A 193 7.28 -2.78 13.74
C GLY A 193 7.27 -1.33 13.27
N THR A 194 8.42 -0.89 12.76
CA THR A 194 8.67 0.45 12.21
C THR A 194 9.25 0.35 10.80
N LEU A 195 9.43 1.50 10.14
CA LEU A 195 10.27 1.64 8.95
C LEU A 195 11.68 2.12 9.38
N PRO A 196 12.75 1.76 8.64
CA PRO A 196 12.77 0.83 7.51
C PRO A 196 12.62 -0.64 7.92
N LEU A 197 12.22 -1.48 6.98
CA LEU A 197 12.02 -2.93 7.08
C LEU A 197 13.32 -3.69 6.81
N ALA A 198 14.07 -3.27 5.79
CA ALA A 198 15.32 -3.90 5.45
C ALA A 198 16.37 -3.59 6.51
N SER A 199 17.06 -4.63 6.98
CA SER A 199 18.16 -4.47 7.90
C SER A 199 19.27 -5.49 7.59
N PRO A 200 20.52 -5.20 7.98
CA PRO A 200 21.60 -6.18 7.93
C PRO A 200 21.25 -7.43 8.74
N LEU A 201 21.78 -8.58 8.31
CA LEU A 201 21.66 -9.82 9.06
C LEU A 201 22.24 -9.66 10.48
N TYR A 202 21.39 -9.81 11.49
CA TYR A 202 21.74 -9.59 12.90
C TYR A 202 22.47 -10.80 13.51
N GLY A 203 22.08 -12.01 13.15
CA GLY A 203 22.66 -13.22 13.73
C GLY A 203 21.95 -14.50 13.30
N THR A 204 21.94 -15.51 14.16
CA THR A 204 21.27 -16.80 13.93
C THR A 204 20.15 -17.04 14.94
N ILE A 205 19.16 -17.85 14.57
CA ILE A 205 18.06 -18.26 15.44
C ILE A 205 17.62 -19.69 15.13
N ARG A 206 17.16 -20.43 16.15
CA ARG A 206 16.56 -21.76 15.95
C ARG A 206 15.14 -21.63 15.40
N VAL A 207 14.76 -22.53 14.48
CA VAL A 207 13.42 -22.52 13.86
C VAL A 207 12.28 -22.55 14.89
N GLY A 208 12.39 -23.39 15.93
CA GLY A 208 11.37 -23.47 16.98
C GLY A 208 11.23 -22.18 17.79
N ARG A 209 12.33 -21.44 17.99
CA ARG A 209 12.29 -20.13 18.66
C ARG A 209 11.63 -19.07 17.78
N ALA A 210 11.99 -19.03 16.50
CA ALA A 210 11.38 -18.10 15.54
C ALA A 210 9.86 -18.33 15.41
N LEU A 211 9.40 -19.59 15.41
CA LEU A 211 7.96 -19.93 15.44
C LEU A 211 7.29 -19.49 16.74
N ASN A 212 7.90 -19.79 17.89
CA ASN A 212 7.35 -19.42 19.20
C ASN A 212 7.26 -17.89 19.39
N GLU A 213 8.19 -17.14 18.81
CA GLU A 213 8.21 -15.67 18.82
C GLU A 213 7.38 -15.05 17.68
N GLY A 214 6.70 -15.86 16.85
CA GLY A 214 5.81 -15.37 15.79
C GLY A 214 6.52 -14.62 14.67
N MET A 215 7.79 -14.92 14.40
CA MET A 215 8.56 -14.22 13.37
C MET A 215 8.04 -14.55 11.96
N THR A 216 8.13 -13.58 11.06
CA THR A 216 7.87 -13.79 9.63
C THR A 216 9.10 -14.44 9.00
N PHE A 217 8.95 -15.56 8.29
CA PHE A 217 10.08 -16.18 7.62
C PHE A 217 10.39 -15.54 6.26
N LEU A 218 11.66 -15.56 5.85
CA LEU A 218 12.10 -15.21 4.51
C LEU A 218 12.72 -16.44 3.82
N ASP A 219 12.53 -16.55 2.51
CA ASP A 219 13.21 -17.55 1.69
C ASP A 219 14.72 -17.24 1.51
N GLY A 220 15.42 -18.11 0.79
CA GLY A 220 16.85 -17.93 0.49
C GLY A 220 17.17 -16.62 -0.24
N MET A 221 16.19 -16.02 -0.91
CA MET A 221 16.32 -14.79 -1.68
C MET A 221 15.85 -13.55 -0.92
N GLY A 222 15.50 -13.69 0.36
CA GLY A 222 15.10 -12.58 1.23
C GLY A 222 13.64 -12.15 1.09
N ARG A 223 12.79 -12.95 0.42
CA ARG A 223 11.36 -12.64 0.26
C ARG A 223 10.54 -13.22 1.43
N PRO A 224 9.57 -12.49 1.99
CA PRO A 224 8.71 -13.01 3.07
C PRO A 224 7.88 -14.22 2.62
N VAL A 225 7.95 -15.36 3.29
CA VAL A 225 7.19 -16.57 2.93
C VAL A 225 6.28 -17.04 4.07
N GLY A 226 5.25 -17.81 3.72
CA GLY A 226 4.46 -18.55 4.70
C GLY A 226 5.20 -19.82 5.11
N GLY A 227 5.02 -20.25 6.36
CA GLY A 227 5.70 -21.44 6.88
C GLY A 227 7.16 -21.17 7.27
N ALA A 228 8.03 -22.17 7.17
CA ALA A 228 9.44 -22.06 7.51
C ALA A 228 10.28 -21.54 6.32
N GLY A 229 11.32 -20.77 6.62
CA GLY A 229 12.24 -20.20 5.63
C GLY A 229 13.70 -20.25 6.08
N ALA A 230 14.61 -19.86 5.19
CA ALA A 230 16.05 -19.82 5.47
C ALA A 230 16.43 -18.70 6.45
N TYR A 231 15.59 -17.67 6.55
CA TYR A 231 15.75 -16.56 7.47
C TYR A 231 14.45 -16.29 8.22
N ALA A 232 14.56 -15.61 9.35
CA ALA A 232 13.45 -15.17 10.18
C ALA A 232 13.57 -13.67 10.42
N TRP A 233 12.48 -12.95 10.23
CA TRP A 233 12.35 -11.53 10.37
C TRP A 233 11.45 -11.23 11.58
N ASP A 234 12.06 -10.71 12.62
CA ASP A 234 11.39 -10.16 13.78
C ASP A 234 10.82 -8.78 13.38
N ARG A 235 9.52 -8.78 13.05
CA ARG A 235 8.78 -7.60 12.61
C ARG A 235 8.81 -6.47 13.66
N PRO A 236 8.50 -6.72 14.95
CA PRO A 236 8.62 -5.71 15.99
C PRO A 236 9.97 -4.99 16.05
N THR A 237 11.09 -5.73 15.99
CA THR A 237 12.42 -5.15 16.16
C THR A 237 13.13 -4.79 14.85
N GLY A 238 12.59 -5.23 13.71
CA GLY A 238 13.21 -5.10 12.38
C GLY A 238 14.42 -6.02 12.17
N ARG A 239 14.77 -6.89 13.14
CA ARG A 239 15.96 -7.74 13.06
C ARG A 239 15.73 -8.95 12.17
N ILE A 240 16.77 -9.31 11.42
CA ILE A 240 16.76 -10.46 10.53
C ILE A 240 17.79 -11.47 10.99
N TYR A 241 17.37 -12.73 11.12
CA TYR A 241 18.17 -13.83 11.62
C TYR A 241 18.27 -14.92 10.55
N ARG A 242 19.42 -15.59 10.47
CA ARG A 242 19.57 -16.82 9.72
C ARG A 242 19.03 -17.98 10.54
N VAL A 243 18.16 -18.79 9.96
CA VAL A 243 17.56 -19.93 10.66
C VAL A 243 18.57 -21.09 10.68
N VAL A 244 18.77 -21.69 11.86
CA VAL A 244 19.65 -22.84 12.07
C VAL A 244 18.91 -23.97 12.78
N GLY A 245 19.35 -25.21 12.55
CA GLY A 245 18.80 -26.40 13.21
C GLY A 245 17.48 -26.89 12.63
N ASN A 246 17.37 -26.99 11.31
CA ASN A 246 16.34 -27.81 10.64
C ASN A 246 16.59 -29.30 10.94
N GLU A 247 16.39 -29.73 12.18
CA GLU A 247 16.05 -31.13 12.42
C GLU A 247 14.63 -31.33 11.91
N PRO A 248 14.35 -32.41 11.15
CA PRO A 248 13.01 -32.67 10.68
C PRO A 248 12.08 -32.82 11.91
N LEU A 249 10.95 -32.10 11.89
CA LEU A 249 9.91 -32.17 12.92
C LEU A 249 9.27 -33.57 13.07
N PHE A 250 9.68 -34.51 12.23
CA PHE A 250 9.40 -35.94 12.36
C PHE A 250 10.70 -36.73 12.16
N PRO A 251 11.10 -37.61 13.10
CA PRO A 251 12.04 -38.65 12.73
C PRO A 251 11.39 -39.48 11.62
N LEU A 252 12.13 -39.70 10.52
CA LEU A 252 11.79 -40.77 9.59
C LEU A 252 11.76 -42.05 10.43
N LEU A 253 10.55 -42.55 10.72
CA LEU A 253 10.39 -43.85 11.33
C LEU A 253 10.95 -44.90 10.36
N PRO A 254 11.64 -45.94 10.87
CA PRO A 254 12.37 -46.91 10.06
C PRO A 254 11.48 -47.73 9.13
#